data_AF-A0A950RJY2-F1
#
_entry.id   AF-A0A950RJY2-F1
#
_cell.length_a   1.000
_cell.length_b   1.000
_cell.length_c   1.000
_cell.angle_alpha   90.00
_cell.angle_beta   90.00
_cell.angle_gamma   90.00
#
_symmetry.space_group_name_H-M   'P 1'
#
loop_
_entity.id
_entity.type
_entity.pdbx_description
1 polymer ?
#
loop_
_entity_poly.entity_id
_entity_poly.type
_entity_poly.pdbx_seq_one_letter_code
_entity_poly.pdbx_strand_id
1 'polypeptide(L)'
;MQLRLEALEPRLAPATITWNNPAGGDWGVAGNWKGGVLPGSGDDVVIPNLAAGITIIHSTGTDTVKSLTASEGVTLTGGTLTVTGNLQVSGGVLTLQGGTLAGATATNGSKVV
;
A
#
# COMPACT_ATOMS: atom_id res chain seq x y z
N MET A 1 31.88 -21.63 -14.70
CA MET A 1 31.14 -20.55 -14.03
C MET A 1 29.69 -20.96 -13.93
N GLN A 2 29.20 -21.28 -12.74
CA GLN A 2 27.80 -21.65 -12.51
C GLN A 2 27.15 -20.46 -11.79
N LEU A 3 26.40 -19.62 -12.51
CA LEU A 3 25.45 -18.72 -11.86
C LEU A 3 24.36 -19.61 -11.26
N ARG A 4 24.30 -19.67 -9.95
CA ARG A 4 23.16 -20.27 -9.24
C ARG A 4 22.16 -19.14 -9.06
N LEU A 5 20.92 -19.39 -9.44
CA LEU A 5 19.81 -18.50 -9.14
C LEU A 5 19.44 -18.79 -7.68
N GLU A 6 19.89 -17.96 -6.73
CA GLU A 6 19.35 -18.02 -5.37
C GLU A 6 17.84 -17.81 -5.44
N ALA A 7 17.06 -18.78 -4.96
CA ALA A 7 15.65 -18.58 -4.72
C ALA A 7 15.54 -17.46 -3.68
N LEU A 8 14.95 -16.34 -4.09
CA LEU A 8 14.79 -15.14 -3.30
C LEU A 8 14.12 -15.52 -1.96
N GLU A 9 14.88 -15.55 -0.87
CA GLU A 9 14.30 -15.66 0.46
C GLU A 9 13.26 -14.52 0.61
N PRO A 10 12.10 -14.75 1.25
CA PRO A 10 11.19 -13.66 1.55
C PRO A 10 11.99 -12.59 2.28
N ARG A 11 12.03 -11.36 1.72
CA ARG A 11 12.80 -10.26 2.30
C ARG A 11 12.26 -9.99 3.71
N LEU A 12 12.95 -10.49 4.72
CA LEU A 12 12.64 -10.24 6.13
C LEU A 12 13.14 -8.86 6.60
N ALA A 13 13.82 -8.11 5.73
CA ALA A 13 14.27 -6.76 6.01
C ALA A 13 13.15 -5.76 5.65
N PRO A 14 12.75 -4.89 6.60
CA PRO A 14 11.86 -3.76 6.31
C PRO A 14 12.33 -3.01 5.06
N ALA A 15 11.44 -2.85 4.08
CA ALA A 15 11.72 -2.11 2.87
C ALA A 15 10.67 -1.02 2.64
N THR A 16 11.04 -0.01 1.87
CA THR A 16 10.06 0.90 1.28
C THR A 16 9.49 0.25 0.02
N ILE A 17 8.16 0.06 -0.01
CA ILE A 17 7.45 -0.43 -1.20
C ILE A 17 6.64 0.72 -1.77
N THR A 18 6.97 1.11 -3.01
CA THR A 18 6.39 2.28 -3.67
C THR A 18 5.42 1.87 -4.76
N TRP A 19 4.25 2.48 -4.78
CA TRP A 19 3.31 2.34 -5.89
C TRP A 19 3.92 2.86 -7.20
N ASN A 20 3.66 2.17 -8.30
CA ASN A 20 4.26 2.48 -9.61
C ASN A 20 3.24 2.80 -10.71
N ASN A 21 1.96 2.46 -10.53
CA ASN A 21 0.98 2.54 -11.61
C ASN A 21 0.38 3.96 -11.67
N PRO A 22 0.70 4.76 -12.70
CA PRO A 22 0.26 6.16 -12.79
C PRO A 22 -1.23 6.30 -13.10
N ALA A 23 -1.93 5.23 -13.48
CA ALA A 23 -3.36 5.23 -13.78
C ALA A 23 -4.23 4.80 -12.59
N GLY A 24 -3.64 4.56 -11.42
CA GLY A 24 -4.33 3.92 -10.29
C GLY A 24 -4.58 2.43 -10.55
N GLY A 25 -5.39 1.80 -9.70
CA GLY A 25 -5.71 0.38 -9.85
C GLY A 25 -5.75 -0.37 -8.52
N ASP A 26 -5.76 -1.70 -8.62
CA ASP A 26 -5.95 -2.58 -7.47
C ASP A 26 -4.66 -2.83 -6.67
N TRP A 27 -4.75 -2.72 -5.34
CA TRP A 27 -3.68 -2.92 -4.37
C TRP A 27 -3.06 -4.31 -4.47
N GLY A 28 -3.87 -5.36 -4.68
CA GLY A 28 -3.43 -6.76 -4.72
C GLY A 28 -2.72 -7.16 -6.02
N VAL A 29 -2.65 -6.27 -7.02
CA VAL A 29 -1.95 -6.53 -8.28
C VAL A 29 -0.48 -6.17 -8.13
N ALA A 30 0.38 -7.19 -8.01
CA ALA A 30 1.82 -7.01 -7.82
C ALA A 30 2.50 -6.10 -8.86
N GLY A 31 2.01 -6.11 -10.10
CA GLY A 31 2.51 -5.25 -11.18
C GLY A 31 2.35 -3.74 -10.92
N ASN A 32 1.43 -3.33 -10.04
CA ASN A 32 1.22 -1.94 -9.65
C ASN A 32 2.26 -1.41 -8.65
N TRP A 33 3.15 -2.27 -8.16
CA TRP A 33 4.18 -1.92 -7.19
C TRP A 33 5.57 -1.98 -7.81
N LYS A 34 6.46 -1.06 -7.42
CA LYS A 34 7.86 -1.08 -7.88
C LYS A 34 8.49 -2.43 -7.53
N GLY A 35 9.09 -3.08 -8.53
CA GLY A 35 9.70 -4.41 -8.38
C GLY A 35 8.73 -5.58 -8.49
N GLY A 36 7.44 -5.35 -8.73
CA GLY A 36 6.48 -6.43 -8.93
C GLY A 36 6.18 -7.24 -7.66
N VAL A 37 6.26 -6.58 -6.49
CA VAL A 37 6.10 -7.22 -5.18
C VAL A 37 5.07 -6.48 -4.34
N LEU A 38 4.21 -7.22 -3.63
CA LEU A 38 3.25 -6.64 -2.70
C LEU A 38 3.94 -6.24 -1.39
N PRO A 39 3.49 -5.15 -0.73
CA PRO A 39 3.93 -4.82 0.62
C PRO A 39 3.63 -5.92 1.64
N GLY A 40 4.58 -6.16 2.55
CA GLY A 40 4.41 -7.02 3.72
C GLY A 40 4.41 -6.27 5.05
N SER A 41 4.26 -7.02 6.15
CA SER A 41 4.03 -6.45 7.50
C SER A 41 5.16 -5.58 8.05
N GLY A 42 6.37 -5.74 7.53
CA GLY A 42 7.54 -4.92 7.89
C GLY A 42 7.73 -3.69 7.01
N ASP A 43 6.96 -3.54 5.94
CA ASP A 43 7.24 -2.57 4.89
C ASP A 43 6.58 -1.21 5.13
N ASP A 44 7.32 -0.16 4.76
CA ASP A 44 6.82 1.20 4.71
C ASP A 44 6.26 1.47 3.30
N VAL A 45 4.94 1.62 3.21
CA VAL A 45 4.25 1.84 1.92
C VAL A 45 4.24 3.31 1.55
N VAL A 46 4.64 3.61 0.32
CA VAL A 46 4.59 4.95 -0.25
C VAL A 46 3.76 4.96 -1.53
N ILE A 47 2.68 5.72 -1.53
CA ILE A 47 1.95 6.09 -2.73
C ILE A 47 2.33 7.55 -3.04
N PRO A 48 3.20 7.78 -4.04
CA PRO A 48 3.69 9.13 -4.34
C PRO A 48 2.58 9.99 -4.96
N ASN A 49 2.85 11.28 -5.16
CA ASN A 49 1.98 12.15 -5.96
C ASN A 49 2.03 11.69 -7.42
N LEU A 50 0.88 11.38 -7.98
CA LEU A 50 0.67 10.87 -9.34
C LEU A 50 -0.11 11.89 -10.17
N ALA A 51 -0.64 11.47 -11.32
CA ALA A 51 -1.57 12.30 -12.08
C ALA A 51 -2.86 12.52 -11.28
N ALA A 52 -3.44 13.72 -11.40
CA ALA A 52 -4.64 14.07 -10.67
C ALA A 52 -5.82 13.13 -10.97
N GLY A 53 -6.58 12.77 -9.93
CA GLY A 53 -7.85 12.05 -10.05
C GLY A 53 -7.74 10.54 -10.14
N ILE A 54 -6.59 9.95 -9.81
CA ILE A 54 -6.45 8.49 -9.72
C ILE A 54 -6.89 7.98 -8.35
N THR A 55 -7.23 6.69 -8.28
CA THR A 55 -7.59 6.04 -7.02
C THR A 55 -6.93 4.67 -6.94
N ILE A 56 -6.40 4.36 -5.76
CA ILE A 56 -5.88 3.04 -5.41
C ILE A 56 -7.01 2.29 -4.71
N ILE A 57 -7.27 1.05 -5.13
CA ILE A 57 -8.40 0.26 -4.63
C ILE A 57 -7.87 -0.97 -3.92
N HIS A 58 -8.17 -1.11 -2.63
CA HIS A 58 -8.01 -2.37 -1.92
C HIS A 58 -9.35 -3.11 -1.96
N SER A 59 -9.47 -4.11 -2.83
CA SER A 59 -10.75 -4.76 -3.13
C SER A 59 -11.02 -6.03 -2.32
N THR A 60 -9.99 -6.79 -1.97
CA THR A 60 -10.11 -8.10 -1.34
C THR A 60 -8.86 -8.42 -0.51
N GLY A 61 -8.84 -9.56 0.16
CA GLY A 61 -7.66 -10.06 0.85
C GLY A 61 -7.43 -9.47 2.25
N THR A 62 -6.28 -9.81 2.82
CA THR A 62 -5.83 -9.31 4.11
C THR A 62 -4.36 -8.95 4.01
N ASP A 63 -4.09 -7.65 3.96
CA ASP A 63 -2.75 -7.10 3.86
C ASP A 63 -2.36 -6.45 5.18
N THR A 64 -1.11 -6.65 5.60
CA THR A 64 -0.55 -5.98 6.77
C THR A 64 0.68 -5.23 6.33
N VAL A 65 0.81 -3.98 6.75
CA VAL A 65 1.96 -3.11 6.47
C VAL A 65 2.39 -2.37 7.73
N LYS A 66 3.64 -1.90 7.76
CA LYS A 66 4.15 -1.13 8.90
C LYS A 66 3.62 0.30 8.88
N SER A 67 3.69 0.95 7.73
CA SER A 67 3.17 2.31 7.55
C SER A 67 2.57 2.50 6.17
N LEU A 68 1.69 3.48 6.03
CA LEU A 68 1.15 3.93 4.74
C LEU A 68 1.22 5.45 4.66
N THR A 69 2.02 5.95 3.72
CA THR A 69 2.05 7.37 3.34
C THR A 69 1.52 7.50 1.91
N ALA A 70 0.41 8.19 1.74
CA ALA A 70 -0.24 8.36 0.45
C ALA A 70 -0.48 9.83 0.11
N SER A 71 -0.03 10.22 -1.08
CA SER A 71 -0.39 11.49 -1.71
C SER A 71 -1.61 11.37 -2.62
N GLU A 72 -2.28 10.22 -2.64
CA GLU A 72 -3.43 9.93 -3.50
C GLU A 72 -4.58 9.32 -2.69
N GLY A 73 -5.76 9.24 -3.29
CA GLY A 73 -6.91 8.56 -2.69
C GLY A 73 -6.73 7.05 -2.62
N VAL A 74 -7.10 6.46 -1.48
CA VAL A 74 -7.11 5.01 -1.26
C VAL A 74 -8.52 4.59 -0.86
N THR A 75 -9.12 3.65 -1.58
CA THR A 75 -10.47 3.16 -1.29
C THR A 75 -10.43 1.70 -0.91
N LEU A 76 -10.94 1.37 0.27
CA LEU A 76 -11.08 0.00 0.75
C LEU A 76 -12.50 -0.46 0.40
N THR A 77 -12.64 -1.13 -0.74
CA THR A 77 -13.94 -1.67 -1.21
C THR A 77 -14.25 -3.05 -0.64
N GLY A 78 -13.24 -3.73 -0.08
CA GLY A 78 -13.37 -5.00 0.61
C GLY A 78 -12.07 -5.42 1.29
N GLY A 79 -12.10 -6.58 1.94
CA GLY A 79 -10.95 -7.12 2.68
C GLY A 79 -10.55 -6.28 3.90
N THR A 80 -9.34 -6.54 4.40
CA THR A 80 -8.77 -5.84 5.55
C THR A 80 -7.36 -5.35 5.25
N LEU A 81 -7.13 -4.05 5.40
CA LEU A 81 -5.80 -3.46 5.42
C LEU A 81 -5.42 -3.14 6.87
N THR A 82 -4.41 -3.83 7.40
CA THR A 82 -3.84 -3.55 8.71
C THR A 82 -2.61 -2.68 8.55
N VAL A 83 -2.61 -1.51 9.18
CA VAL A 83 -1.42 -0.64 9.28
C VAL A 83 -0.99 -0.65 10.73
N THR A 84 0.17 -1.23 11.04
CA THR A 84 0.60 -1.42 12.45
C THR A 84 1.18 -0.17 13.08
N GLY A 85 1.55 0.83 12.27
CA GLY A 85 2.07 2.11 12.70
C GLY A 85 1.31 3.29 12.07
N ASN A 86 2.07 4.22 11.48
CA ASN A 86 1.51 5.48 11.00
C ASN A 86 0.76 5.31 9.68
N LEU A 87 -0.42 5.92 9.63
CA LEU A 87 -1.18 6.20 8.41
C LEU A 87 -1.15 7.70 8.14
N GLN A 88 -0.80 8.08 6.92
CA GLN A 88 -0.88 9.44 6.42
C GLN A 88 -1.46 9.47 5.01
N VAL A 89 -2.58 10.17 4.82
CA VAL A 89 -3.19 10.39 3.48
C VAL A 89 -3.38 11.89 3.28
N SER A 90 -2.46 12.53 2.55
CA SER A 90 -2.34 14.00 2.48
C SER A 90 -2.81 14.64 1.18
N GLY A 91 -2.71 13.93 0.05
CA GLY A 91 -3.16 14.42 -1.27
C GLY A 91 -4.52 13.87 -1.73
N GLY A 92 -5.13 13.02 -0.91
CA GLY A 92 -6.44 12.42 -1.19
C GLY A 92 -7.24 12.14 0.07
N VAL A 93 -8.07 11.10 0.00
CA VAL A 93 -8.89 10.62 1.12
C VAL A 93 -8.79 9.10 1.18
N LEU A 94 -8.65 8.55 2.39
CA LEU A 94 -8.91 7.13 2.65
C LEU A 94 -10.42 6.93 2.78
N THR A 95 -11.02 6.14 1.88
CA THR A 95 -12.47 5.88 1.89
C THR A 95 -12.75 4.44 2.27
N LEU A 96 -13.60 4.21 3.27
CA LEU A 96 -14.06 2.87 3.65
C LEU A 96 -15.39 2.55 2.95
N GLN A 97 -15.36 1.71 1.90
CA GLN A 97 -16.54 1.31 1.11
C GLN A 97 -16.75 -0.21 1.13
N GLY A 98 -16.79 -0.80 2.32
CA GLY A 98 -17.00 -2.25 2.50
C GLY A 98 -15.75 -3.03 2.91
N GLY A 99 -14.57 -2.38 2.91
CA GLY A 99 -13.36 -2.92 3.53
C GLY A 99 -13.12 -2.41 4.97
N THR A 100 -12.12 -2.98 5.62
CA THR A 100 -11.72 -2.65 7.00
C THR A 100 -10.31 -2.07 7.05
N LEU A 101 -10.14 -0.91 7.69
CA LEU A 101 -8.84 -0.44 8.15
C LEU A 101 -8.64 -0.88 9.61
N ALA A 102 -7.51 -1.52 9.93
CA ALA A 102 -7.19 -1.98 11.28
C ALA A 102 -5.82 -1.48 11.77
N GLY A 103 -5.69 -1.25 13.08
CA GLY A 103 -4.41 -0.98 13.78
C GLY A 103 -3.79 0.40 13.56
N ALA A 104 -4.28 1.17 12.60
CA ALA A 104 -3.62 2.39 12.14
C ALA A 104 -3.60 3.50 13.20
N THR A 105 -2.46 4.19 13.33
CA THR A 105 -2.37 5.50 13.97
C THR A 105 -2.42 6.58 12.90
N ALA A 106 -3.59 7.22 12.72
CA ALA A 106 -3.73 8.31 11.77
C ALA A 106 -2.97 9.55 12.25
N THR A 107 -2.09 10.08 11.41
CA THR A 107 -1.30 11.30 11.71
C THR A 107 -1.98 12.56 11.17
N ASN A 108 -1.56 13.73 11.66
CA ASN A 108 -2.17 15.01 11.29
C ASN A 108 -2.19 15.24 9.77
N GLY A 109 -3.30 15.77 9.25
CA GLY A 109 -3.52 15.98 7.82
C GLY A 109 -4.08 14.77 7.08
N SER A 110 -4.22 13.61 7.73
CA SER A 110 -4.91 12.45 7.15
C SER A 110 -6.42 12.69 7.04
N LYS A 111 -7.00 12.38 5.88
CA LYS A 111 -8.46 12.36 5.70
C LYS A 111 -8.95 10.92 5.60
N VAL A 112 -9.82 10.51 6.52
CA VAL A 112 -10.49 9.20 6.51
C VAL A 112 -11.99 9.46 6.52
N VAL A 113 -12.73 8.87 5.58
CA VAL A 113 -14.19 9.03 5.44
C VAL A 113 -14.90 7.70 5.22
#